data_AF-A0A3M6I0W4-F1
#
_entry.id   AF-A0A3M6I0W4-F1
#
_cell.length_a   1.000
_cell.length_b   1.000
_cell.length_c   1.000
_cell.angle_alpha   90.00
_cell.angle_beta   90.00
_cell.angle_gamma   90.00
#
_symmetry.space_group_name_H-M   'P 1'
#
loop_
_entity.id
_entity.type
_entity.pdbx_description
1 polymer ?
#
loop_
_entity_poly.entity_id
_entity_poly.type
_entity_poly.pdbx_seq_one_letter_code
_entity_poly.pdbx_strand_id
1 'polypeptide(L)'
;MPLNLISTTPELFPLEYDMVLSQSGQTIRITSPVRWVVGFNSFDLAQFRKVIKDPNRSSAELYRYVVHYLVLFYCLSKSPGMSRLFEGLRFPVSFERLKDFGDLPFCVISSPVRSELPDESVIRNSTQIAGNTSFEELVGHENILEMNDEIRQRLLLTIEGL
;
A
#
# COMPACT_ATOMS: atom_id res chain seq x y z
N MET A 1 7.13 30.82 -1.17
CA MET A 1 7.16 30.26 0.19
C MET A 1 7.92 28.94 0.14
N PRO A 2 8.93 28.70 0.99
CA PRO A 2 9.64 27.42 1.02
C PRO A 2 8.70 26.29 1.50
N LEU A 3 8.85 25.10 0.91
CA LEU A 3 8.18 23.88 1.35
C LEU A 3 8.82 23.41 2.67
N ASN A 4 8.14 23.62 3.79
CA ASN A 4 8.58 23.10 5.08
C ASN A 4 8.08 21.66 5.25
N LEU A 5 8.94 20.70 4.92
CA LEU A 5 8.73 19.28 5.21
C LEU A 5 9.18 18.98 6.64
N ILE A 6 8.39 18.16 7.35
CA ILE A 6 8.71 17.70 8.70
C ILE A 6 8.88 16.20 8.60
N SER A 7 9.90 15.65 9.29
CA SER A 7 10.23 14.23 9.25
C SER A 7 10.52 13.73 7.84
N THR A 8 11.70 14.05 7.30
CA THR A 8 12.05 13.78 5.90
C THR A 8 12.60 12.37 5.64
N THR A 9 12.60 11.49 6.65
CA THR A 9 13.02 10.09 6.48
C THR A 9 11.82 9.27 6.03
N PRO A 10 11.82 8.68 4.82
CA PRO A 10 10.72 7.84 4.37
C PRO A 10 10.59 6.58 5.24
N GLU A 11 9.35 6.19 5.53
CA GLU A 11 8.98 4.97 6.26
C GLU A 11 7.98 4.16 5.42
N LEU A 12 7.90 2.86 5.70
CA LEU A 12 6.94 1.95 5.07
C LEU A 12 5.77 1.70 6.02
N PHE A 13 4.57 1.99 5.54
CA PHE A 13 3.33 1.69 6.25
C PHE A 13 2.59 0.58 5.52
N PRO A 14 1.96 -0.38 6.22
CA PRO A 14 1.11 -1.37 5.56
C PRO A 14 0.06 -0.70 4.68
N LEU A 15 -0.15 -1.23 3.47
CA LEU A 15 -1.23 -0.75 2.63
C LEU A 15 -2.55 -1.21 3.23
N GLU A 16 -3.43 -0.24 3.51
CA GLU A 16 -4.74 -0.49 4.11
C GLU A 16 -5.85 0.00 3.17
N TYR A 17 -6.99 -0.66 3.18
CA TYR A 17 -8.20 -0.21 2.46
C TYR A 17 -9.48 -0.72 3.13
N ASP A 18 -10.59 -0.01 2.89
CA ASP A 18 -11.90 -0.37 3.46
C ASP A 18 -12.69 -1.23 2.44
N MET A 19 -13.06 -2.45 2.85
CA MET A 19 -13.94 -3.38 2.14
C MET A 19 -15.33 -3.39 2.79
N VAL A 20 -16.40 -3.37 1.99
CA VAL A 20 -17.79 -3.45 2.51
C VAL A 20 -18.33 -4.84 2.25
N LEU A 21 -18.71 -5.55 3.31
CA LEU A 21 -19.30 -6.89 3.20
C LEU A 21 -20.67 -6.82 2.54
N SER A 22 -20.88 -7.60 1.48
CA SER A 22 -22.10 -7.56 0.67
C SER A 22 -23.38 -7.88 1.47
N GLN A 23 -23.30 -8.81 2.43
CA GLN A 23 -24.48 -9.30 3.16
C GLN A 23 -24.87 -8.43 4.36
N SER A 24 -23.91 -7.81 5.04
CA SER A 24 -24.16 -7.03 6.26
C SER A 24 -24.05 -5.52 6.07
N GLY A 25 -23.44 -5.07 4.96
CA GLY A 25 -23.07 -3.66 4.75
C GLY A 25 -21.97 -3.18 5.71
N GLN A 26 -21.38 -4.08 6.51
CA GLN A 26 -20.34 -3.75 7.47
C GLN A 26 -19.03 -3.47 6.75
N THR A 27 -18.39 -2.36 7.09
CA THR A 27 -17.05 -2.03 6.60
C THR A 27 -15.99 -2.74 7.44
N ILE A 28 -15.12 -3.49 6.78
CA ILE A 28 -13.95 -4.15 7.35
C ILE A 28 -12.69 -3.48 6.78
N ARG A 29 -11.76 -3.13 7.66
CA ARG A 29 -10.43 -2.65 7.25
C ARG A 29 -9.56 -3.83 6.85
N ILE A 30 -9.09 -3.82 5.63
CA ILE A 30 -8.14 -4.78 5.11
C ILE A 30 -6.73 -4.20 5.19
N THR A 31 -5.79 -5.01 5.66
CA THR A 31 -4.36 -4.70 5.65
C THR A 31 -3.62 -5.71 4.78
N SER A 32 -2.78 -5.22 3.87
CA SER A 32 -1.93 -6.07 3.04
C SER A 32 -0.61 -6.37 3.75
N PRO A 33 -0.20 -7.64 3.89
CA PRO A 33 1.10 -8.01 4.45
C PRO A 33 2.24 -7.88 3.44
N VAL A 34 1.92 -7.74 2.15
CA VAL A 34 2.86 -7.81 1.03
C VAL A 34 2.94 -6.50 0.25
N ARG A 35 2.25 -5.45 0.69
CA ARG A 35 2.23 -4.15 0.03
C ARG A 35 2.32 -3.06 1.06
N TRP A 36 3.17 -2.07 0.78
CA TRP A 36 3.45 -0.97 1.69
C TRP A 36 3.38 0.36 0.97
N VAL A 37 2.80 1.34 1.64
CA VAL A 37 2.77 2.73 1.18
C VAL A 37 3.96 3.45 1.78
N VAL A 38 4.74 4.10 0.91
CA VAL A 38 5.85 4.95 1.34
C VAL A 38 5.26 6.25 1.89
N GLY A 39 5.59 6.58 3.12
CA GLY A 39 5.18 7.80 3.80
C GLY A 39 6.32 8.42 4.57
N PHE A 40 5.99 9.38 5.43
CA PHE A 40 6.92 9.93 6.42
C PHE A 40 6.37 9.64 7.82
N ASN A 41 7.24 9.59 8.82
CA ASN A 41 6.80 9.46 10.21
C ASN A 41 5.73 10.51 10.54
N SER A 42 4.68 10.12 11.28
CA SER A 42 3.53 10.95 11.63
C SER A 42 2.60 11.33 10.46
N PHE A 43 2.78 10.71 9.29
CA PHE A 43 1.91 10.88 8.12
C PHE A 43 1.29 9.55 7.65
N ASP A 44 1.03 8.60 8.55
CA ASP A 44 0.43 7.31 8.21
C ASP A 44 -1.00 7.44 7.62
N LEU A 45 -1.43 6.41 6.88
CA LEU A 45 -2.74 6.41 6.21
C LEU A 45 -3.91 6.43 7.19
N ALA A 46 -3.78 5.81 8.36
CA ALA A 46 -4.88 5.72 9.31
C ALA A 46 -5.21 7.11 9.88
N GLN A 47 -4.20 7.91 10.24
CA GLN A 47 -4.39 9.29 10.64
C GLN A 47 -4.86 10.16 9.48
N PHE A 48 -4.31 9.96 8.27
CA PHE A 48 -4.74 10.73 7.11
C PHE A 48 -6.24 10.52 6.80
N ARG A 49 -6.76 9.28 6.88
CA ARG A 49 -8.20 9.01 6.73
C ARG A 49 -9.04 9.76 7.78
N LYS A 50 -8.56 9.83 9.02
CA LYS A 50 -9.27 10.58 10.09
C LYS A 50 -9.35 12.06 9.74
N VAL A 51 -8.23 12.66 9.31
CA VAL A 51 -8.19 14.07 8.89
C VAL A 51 -9.13 14.32 7.70
N ILE A 52 -9.20 13.41 6.73
CA ILE A 52 -10.13 13.56 5.58
C ILE A 52 -11.59 13.46 6.03
N LYS A 53 -11.92 12.49 6.88
CA LYS A 53 -13.30 12.22 7.32
C LYS A 53 -13.80 13.23 8.37
N ASP A 54 -12.90 13.98 9.03
CA ASP A 54 -13.28 15.01 10.00
C ASP A 54 -13.91 16.25 9.32
N PRO A 55 -15.17 16.60 9.62
CA PRO A 55 -15.82 17.80 9.09
C PRO A 55 -15.17 19.11 9.57
N ASN A 56 -14.54 19.09 10.76
CA ASN A 56 -13.90 20.25 11.39
C ASN A 56 -12.39 20.31 11.14
N ARG A 57 -11.90 19.51 10.18
CA ARG A 57 -10.47 19.38 9.89
C ARG A 57 -9.80 20.71 9.62
N SER A 58 -8.54 20.82 10.05
CA SER A 58 -7.69 21.94 9.69
C SER A 58 -7.24 21.82 8.22
N SER A 59 -7.55 22.84 7.41
CA SER A 59 -7.07 22.91 6.02
C SER A 59 -5.53 22.88 5.94
N ALA A 60 -4.85 23.44 6.93
CA ALA A 60 -3.39 23.42 6.99
C ALA A 60 -2.85 22.00 7.24
N GLU A 61 -3.52 21.23 8.09
CA GLU A 61 -3.16 19.83 8.35
C GLU A 61 -3.39 18.96 7.11
N LEU A 62 -4.55 19.08 6.48
CA LEU A 62 -4.85 18.37 5.22
C LEU A 62 -3.82 18.71 4.14
N TYR A 63 -3.52 19.99 3.94
CA TYR A 63 -2.51 20.43 2.99
C TYR A 63 -1.14 19.80 3.29
N ARG A 64 -0.78 19.70 4.56
CA ARG A 64 0.48 19.08 4.98
C ARG A 64 0.54 17.61 4.54
N TYR A 65 -0.50 16.80 4.78
CA TYR A 65 -0.54 15.42 4.28
C TYR A 65 -0.37 15.33 2.77
N VAL A 66 -1.15 16.12 2.02
CA VAL A 66 -1.11 16.10 0.55
C VAL A 66 0.28 16.44 0.03
N VAL A 67 0.91 17.48 0.57
CA VAL A 67 2.26 17.89 0.16
C VAL A 67 3.30 16.79 0.42
N HIS A 68 3.23 16.12 1.57
CA HIS A 68 4.21 15.08 1.93
C HIS A 68 4.15 13.89 0.95
N TYR A 69 2.94 13.42 0.62
CA TYR A 69 2.77 12.37 -0.38
C TYR A 69 3.14 12.81 -1.81
N LEU A 70 2.80 14.05 -2.21
CA LEU A 70 3.19 14.58 -3.51
C LEU A 70 4.70 14.75 -3.66
N VAL A 71 5.41 15.10 -2.59
CA VAL A 71 6.88 15.15 -2.60
C VAL A 71 7.46 13.76 -2.81
N LEU A 72 6.96 12.73 -2.11
CA LEU A 72 7.40 11.35 -2.33
C LEU A 72 7.13 10.89 -3.77
N PHE A 73 5.94 11.16 -4.27
CA PHE A 73 5.59 10.90 -5.67
C PHE A 73 6.55 11.58 -6.63
N TYR A 74 6.84 12.87 -6.43
CA TYR A 74 7.79 13.61 -7.27
C TYR A 74 9.21 13.02 -7.18
N CYS A 75 9.73 12.77 -5.99
CA CYS A 75 11.08 12.25 -5.78
C CYS A 75 11.28 10.87 -6.43
N LEU A 76 10.31 9.95 -6.25
CA LEU A 76 10.40 8.60 -6.83
C LEU A 76 10.15 8.63 -8.35
N SER A 77 9.19 9.42 -8.84
CA SER A 77 8.90 9.52 -10.28
C SER A 77 10.04 10.19 -11.08
N LYS A 78 10.84 11.04 -10.45
CA LYS A 78 12.02 11.67 -11.06
C LYS A 78 13.32 10.88 -10.90
N SER A 79 13.28 9.72 -10.23
CA SER A 79 14.46 8.88 -10.04
C SER A 79 14.25 7.46 -10.59
N PRO A 80 14.40 7.27 -11.92
CA PRO A 80 14.31 5.96 -12.54
C PRO A 80 15.33 4.95 -11.98
N GLY A 81 16.45 5.43 -11.44
CA GLY A 81 17.45 4.58 -10.78
C GLY A 81 16.89 3.88 -9.54
N MET A 82 16.09 4.57 -8.72
CA MET A 82 15.46 3.97 -7.54
C MET A 82 14.43 2.91 -7.92
N SER A 83 13.57 3.20 -8.90
CA SER A 83 12.59 2.23 -9.38
C SER A 83 13.26 0.94 -9.86
N ARG A 84 14.33 1.05 -10.66
CA ARG A 84 15.11 -0.11 -11.14
C ARG A 84 15.84 -0.85 -10.01
N LEU A 85 16.32 -0.14 -8.99
CA LEU A 85 16.96 -0.77 -7.83
C LEU A 85 15.95 -1.64 -7.07
N PHE A 86 14.80 -1.07 -6.75
CA PHE A 86 13.72 -1.76 -6.05
C PHE A 86 13.18 -2.96 -6.84
N GLU A 87 13.01 -2.79 -8.16
CA GLU A 87 12.66 -3.88 -9.08
C GLU A 87 13.73 -4.99 -9.09
N GLY A 88 15.03 -4.64 -9.12
CA GLY A 88 16.13 -5.60 -9.03
C GLY A 88 16.19 -6.34 -7.68
N LEU A 89 15.71 -5.71 -6.60
CA LEU A 89 15.52 -6.32 -5.29
C LEU A 89 14.21 -7.11 -5.17
N ARG A 90 13.41 -7.20 -6.25
CA ARG A 90 12.10 -7.85 -6.34
C ARG A 90 10.97 -7.13 -5.60
N PHE A 91 11.18 -5.87 -5.23
CA PHE A 91 10.21 -5.04 -4.53
C PHE A 91 9.73 -3.87 -5.40
N PRO A 92 9.02 -4.10 -6.52
CA PRO A 92 8.69 -3.05 -7.46
C PRO A 92 7.93 -1.88 -6.81
N VAL A 93 8.25 -0.67 -7.26
CA VAL A 93 7.55 0.56 -6.88
C VAL A 93 6.47 0.85 -7.92
N SER A 94 5.22 0.98 -7.48
CA SER A 94 4.08 1.45 -8.27
C SER A 94 3.57 2.79 -7.76
N PHE A 95 2.81 3.49 -8.61
CA PHE A 95 2.05 4.68 -8.22
C PHE A 95 0.57 4.39 -8.31
N GLU A 96 -0.14 4.48 -7.20
CA GLU A 96 -1.52 4.02 -7.08
C GLU A 96 -2.43 5.08 -6.48
N ARG A 97 -3.69 5.04 -6.89
CA ARG A 97 -4.75 5.84 -6.27
C ARG A 97 -5.50 4.96 -5.30
N LEU A 98 -5.36 5.29 -4.02
CA LEU A 98 -6.03 4.53 -2.96
C LEU A 98 -7.46 5.04 -2.79
N LYS A 99 -8.39 4.11 -2.59
CA LYS A 99 -9.77 4.42 -2.21
C LYS A 99 -9.75 5.29 -0.94
N ASP A 100 -10.64 6.28 -0.88
CA ASP A 100 -10.78 7.30 0.17
C ASP A 100 -9.87 8.55 0.07
N PHE A 101 -8.91 8.58 -0.85
CA PHE A 101 -7.93 9.69 -0.94
C PHE A 101 -8.01 10.50 -2.24
N GLY A 102 -9.09 10.34 -3.01
CA GLY A 102 -9.29 11.02 -4.29
C GLY A 102 -8.23 10.62 -5.33
N ASP A 103 -7.72 11.61 -6.08
CA ASP A 103 -6.73 11.39 -7.15
C ASP A 103 -5.27 11.47 -6.68
N LEU A 104 -5.02 11.57 -5.36
CA LEU A 104 -3.67 11.67 -4.82
C LEU A 104 -2.86 10.40 -5.16
N PRO A 105 -1.71 10.52 -5.85
CA PRO A 105 -0.87 9.35 -6.13
C PRO A 105 -0.07 8.95 -4.89
N PHE A 106 -0.14 7.68 -4.53
CA PHE A 106 0.65 7.06 -3.48
C PHE A 106 1.75 6.21 -4.10
N CYS A 107 2.94 6.29 -3.52
CA CYS A 107 4.04 5.40 -3.83
C CYS A 107 3.83 4.09 -3.06
N VAL A 108 3.66 2.99 -3.78
CA VAL A 108 3.44 1.66 -3.19
C VAL A 108 4.62 0.77 -3.55
N ILE A 109 5.19 0.09 -2.56
CA ILE A 109 6.17 -0.98 -2.75
C ILE A 109 5.45 -2.31 -2.56
N SER A 110 5.64 -3.24 -3.49
CA SER A 110 5.01 -4.56 -3.43
C SER A 110 6.06 -5.66 -3.28
N SER A 111 5.72 -6.74 -2.58
CA SER A 111 6.49 -7.98 -2.48
C SER A 111 6.35 -8.80 -3.77
N PRO A 112 7.31 -9.71 -4.10
CA PRO A 112 7.12 -10.65 -5.20
C PRO A 112 6.07 -11.73 -4.89
N VAL A 113 5.75 -11.94 -3.60
CA VAL A 113 4.69 -12.84 -3.15
C VAL A 113 3.37 -12.08 -3.12
N ARG A 114 2.32 -12.68 -3.67
CA ARG A 114 0.96 -12.12 -3.64
C ARG A 114 0.22 -12.50 -2.37
N SER A 115 -0.82 -11.76 -2.08
CA SER A 115 -1.81 -12.06 -1.05
C SER A 115 -3.19 -12.01 -1.67
N GLU A 116 -4.15 -12.64 -1.00
CA GLU A 116 -5.53 -12.66 -1.41
C GLU A 116 -6.47 -12.60 -0.21
N LEU A 117 -7.70 -12.20 -0.47
CA LEU A 117 -8.78 -12.29 0.50
C LEU A 117 -9.49 -13.63 0.33
N PRO A 118 -9.78 -14.34 1.44
CA PRO A 118 -10.68 -15.48 1.37
C PRO A 118 -12.12 -15.01 1.14
N ASP A 119 -13.05 -15.95 1.04
CA ASP A 119 -14.48 -15.63 0.93
C ASP A 119 -14.97 -14.70 2.06
N GLU A 120 -15.90 -13.80 1.74
CA GLU A 120 -16.50 -12.86 2.71
C GLU A 120 -17.06 -13.56 3.95
N SER A 121 -17.52 -14.81 3.82
CA SER A 121 -18.02 -15.62 4.93
C SER A 121 -16.93 -15.88 5.98
N VAL A 122 -15.70 -16.17 5.54
CA VAL A 122 -14.54 -16.39 6.40
C VAL A 122 -14.14 -15.07 7.08
N ILE A 123 -14.06 -13.99 6.32
CA ILE A 123 -13.72 -12.66 6.85
C ILE A 123 -14.71 -12.24 7.93
N ARG A 124 -16.02 -12.39 7.67
CA ARG A 124 -17.08 -12.05 8.62
C ARG A 124 -16.99 -12.91 9.87
N ASN A 125 -16.85 -14.23 9.73
CA ASN A 125 -16.80 -15.12 10.89
C ASN A 125 -15.57 -14.82 11.75
N SER A 126 -14.40 -14.63 11.13
CA SER A 126 -13.16 -14.28 11.83
C SER A 126 -13.26 -12.94 12.57
N THR A 127 -13.79 -11.90 11.92
CA THR A 127 -13.95 -10.57 12.54
C THR A 127 -14.98 -10.57 13.66
N GLN A 128 -16.06 -11.34 13.54
CA GLN A 128 -17.04 -11.55 14.62
C GLN A 128 -16.45 -12.28 15.82
N ILE A 129 -15.68 -13.35 15.60
CA ILE A 129 -15.01 -14.10 16.67
C ILE A 129 -13.97 -13.22 17.37
N ALA A 130 -13.19 -12.46 16.60
CA ALA A 130 -12.16 -11.57 17.13
C ALA A 130 -12.75 -10.30 17.80
N GLY A 131 -14.03 -9.99 17.58
CA GLY A 131 -14.69 -8.80 18.11
C GLY A 131 -14.13 -7.49 17.54
N ASN A 132 -13.57 -7.50 16.33
CA ASN A 132 -13.00 -6.32 15.67
C ASN A 132 -13.52 -6.15 14.24
N THR A 133 -13.09 -5.09 13.56
CA THR A 133 -13.48 -4.77 12.16
C THR A 133 -12.26 -4.71 11.26
N SER A 134 -11.26 -5.55 11.52
CA SER A 134 -9.99 -5.58 10.79
C SER A 134 -9.68 -7.00 10.34
N PHE A 135 -9.17 -7.13 9.12
CA PHE A 135 -8.74 -8.39 8.55
C PHE A 135 -7.42 -8.18 7.80
N GLU A 136 -6.54 -9.18 7.83
CA GLU A 136 -5.28 -9.15 7.09
C GLU A 136 -5.40 -10.07 5.88
N GLU A 137 -4.93 -9.63 4.73
CA GLU A 137 -4.89 -10.50 3.55
C GLU A 137 -4.03 -11.73 3.83
N LEU A 138 -4.37 -12.84 3.18
CA LEU A 138 -3.71 -14.12 3.42
C LEU A 138 -2.68 -14.40 2.33
N VAL A 139 -1.54 -14.94 2.74
CA VAL A 139 -0.54 -15.49 1.82
C VAL A 139 -0.71 -17.00 1.83
N GLY A 140 -1.29 -17.52 0.76
CA GLY A 140 -1.49 -18.95 0.54
C GLY A 140 -0.24 -19.64 -0.01
N HIS A 141 -0.27 -20.97 0.01
CA HIS A 141 0.79 -21.82 -0.54
C HIS A 141 1.05 -21.52 -2.03
N GLU A 142 -0.01 -21.42 -2.83
CA GLU A 142 0.10 -21.14 -4.27
C GLU A 142 0.70 -19.76 -4.52
N ASN A 143 0.42 -18.75 -3.69
CA ASN A 143 1.03 -17.42 -3.85
C ASN A 143 2.56 -17.45 -3.68
N ILE A 144 3.09 -18.40 -2.92
CA ILE A 144 4.53 -18.60 -2.73
C ILE A 144 5.12 -19.39 -3.92
N LEU A 145 4.44 -20.43 -4.38
CA LEU A 145 4.89 -21.23 -5.52
C LEU A 145 4.90 -20.43 -6.83
N GLU A 146 3.90 -19.57 -7.02
CA GLU A 146 3.74 -18.69 -8.18
C GLU A 146 4.50 -17.36 -8.02
N MET A 147 5.31 -17.19 -6.97
CA MET A 147 6.09 -15.99 -6.73
C MET A 147 6.89 -15.62 -7.98
N ASN A 148 6.70 -14.39 -8.46
CA ASN A 148 7.42 -13.93 -9.66
C ASN A 148 8.90 -13.75 -9.33
N ASP A 149 9.75 -14.42 -10.11
CA ASP A 149 11.21 -14.29 -10.03
C ASP A 149 11.75 -13.94 -11.41
N GLU A 150 11.78 -12.65 -11.71
CA GLU A 150 12.26 -12.15 -13.00
C GLU A 150 13.73 -12.55 -13.26
N ILE A 151 14.55 -12.69 -12.22
CA ILE A 151 15.94 -13.10 -12.38
C ILE A 151 15.98 -14.56 -12.82
N ARG A 152 15.24 -15.44 -12.13
CA ARG A 152 15.11 -16.85 -12.54
C ARG A 152 14.59 -16.95 -13.97
N GLN A 153 13.55 -16.19 -14.32
CA GLN A 153 12.98 -16.19 -15.67
C GLN A 153 14.01 -15.73 -16.71
N ARG A 154 14.72 -14.63 -16.47
CA ARG A 154 15.78 -14.15 -17.37
C ARG A 154 16.93 -15.15 -17.52
N LEU A 155 17.33 -15.83 -16.44
CA LEU A 155 18.36 -16.86 -16.48
C LEU A 155 17.92 -18.09 -17.27
N LEU A 156 16.67 -18.53 -17.10
CA LEU A 156 16.10 -19.64 -17.87
C LEU A 156 16.08 -19.30 -19.37
N LEU A 157 15.57 -18.12 -19.74
CA LEU A 157 15.56 -17.65 -21.13
C LEU A 157 16.98 -17.61 -21.73
N THR A 158 17.95 -17.08 -20.97
CA THR A 158 19.35 -16.99 -21.41
C THR A 158 19.97 -18.37 -21.69
N ILE A 159 19.62 -19.40 -20.91
CA ILE A 159 20.13 -20.77 -21.10
C ILE A 159 19.36 -21.51 -22.21
N GLU A 160 18.06 -21.25 -22.34
CA GLU A 160 17.17 -21.88 -23.34
C GLU A 160 17.34 -21.27 -24.74
N GLY A 161 18.07 -20.17 -24.88
CA GLY A 161 18.39 -19.56 -26.18
C GLY A 161 17.22 -18.79 -26.82
N LEU A 162 16.25 -18.37 -26.00
CA LEU A 162 15.17 -17.42 -26.35
C LEU A 162 15.56 -16.01 -25.91
#